data_AF-A0A3D3K198-F1
#
_entry.id   AF-A0A3D3K198-F1
#
_cell.length_a   1.000
_cell.length_b   1.000
_cell.length_c   1.000
_cell.angle_alpha   90.00
_cell.angle_beta   90.00
_cell.angle_gamma   90.00
#
_symmetry.space_group_name_H-M   'P 1'
#
loop_
_entity.id
_entity.type
_entity.pdbx_description
1 polymer ?
#
loop_
_entity_poly.entity_id
_entity_poly.type
_entity_poly.pdbx_seq_one_letter_code
_entity_poly.pdbx_strand_id
1 'polypeptide(L)'
;PSYKRVDIGLSKVFIDQKDNKVKSGFWSNFKELTLGVQIFNAFNISNTVANQWITDVGSENRNVYAVPVRLTGRFFNVKLDFKL
;
A
#
# COMPACT_ATOMS: atom_id res chain seq x y z
N PRO A 1 -21.13 -7.57 1.01
CA PRO A 1 -20.68 -6.84 -0.20
C PRO A 1 -19.49 -7.54 -0.85
N SER A 2 -19.45 -7.59 -2.19
CA SER A 2 -18.32 -8.18 -2.92
C SER A 2 -17.06 -7.32 -2.75
N TYR A 3 -15.92 -7.98 -2.56
CA TYR A 3 -14.61 -7.32 -2.42
C TYR A 3 -14.24 -6.54 -3.70
N LYS A 4 -13.86 -5.27 -3.53
CA LYS A 4 -13.40 -4.38 -4.61
C LYS A 4 -12.22 -3.56 -4.14
N ARG A 5 -11.06 -3.72 -4.78
CA ARG A 5 -9.85 -2.96 -4.50
C ARG A 5 -9.13 -2.63 -5.79
N VAL A 6 -8.65 -1.40 -5.89
CA VAL A 6 -7.79 -0.93 -6.98
C VAL A 6 -6.56 -0.31 -6.34
N ASP A 7 -5.41 -0.83 -6.73
CA ASP A 7 -4.09 -0.35 -6.31
C ASP A 7 -3.39 0.20 -7.56
N ILE A 8 -2.69 1.34 -7.42
CA ILE A 8 -2.03 2.03 -8.52
C ILE A 8 -0.60 2.33 -8.10
N GLY A 9 0.35 2.04 -8.99
CA GLY A 9 1.77 2.31 -8.77
C GLY A 9 2.43 2.91 -9.99
N LEU A 10 3.29 3.89 -9.77
CA LEU A 10 4.12 4.52 -10.80
C LEU A 10 5.56 4.60 -10.29
N SER A 11 6.52 4.35 -11.16
CA SER A 11 7.92 4.59 -10.89
C SER A 11 8.56 5.42 -11.98
N LYS A 12 9.51 6.26 -11.60
CA LYS A 12 10.30 7.08 -12.50
C LYS A 12 11.77 6.83 -12.23
N VAL A 13 12.46 6.37 -13.28
CA VAL A 13 13.92 6.25 -13.31
C VAL A 13 14.49 7.61 -13.67
N PHE A 14 15.30 8.17 -12.77
CA PHE A 14 15.96 9.46 -12.98
C PHE A 14 17.38 9.29 -13.48
N ILE A 15 18.10 8.29 -12.94
CA ILE A 15 19.49 8.02 -13.30
C ILE A 15 19.61 6.53 -13.56
N ASP A 16 20.20 6.20 -14.69
CA ASP A 16 20.55 4.84 -15.08
C ASP A 16 21.81 4.87 -15.96
N GLN A 17 22.58 3.79 -15.95
CA GLN A 17 23.84 3.70 -16.67
C GLN A 17 23.67 3.60 -18.19
N LYS A 18 22.48 3.21 -18.66
CA LYS A 18 22.16 3.11 -20.09
C LYS A 18 21.68 4.43 -20.66
N ASP A 19 20.48 4.85 -20.28
CA ASP A 19 19.76 5.91 -21.00
C ASP A 19 19.86 7.28 -20.31
N ASN A 20 19.98 7.32 -18.98
CA ASN A 20 19.90 8.54 -18.18
C ASN A 20 21.18 8.79 -17.35
N LYS A 21 22.34 8.70 -18.00
CA LYS A 21 23.62 8.90 -17.32
C LYS A 21 23.91 10.38 -17.06
N VAL A 22 24.04 10.74 -15.78
CA VAL A 22 24.43 12.09 -15.38
C VAL A 22 25.94 12.27 -15.53
N LYS A 23 26.35 13.32 -16.25
CA LYS A 23 27.78 13.57 -16.56
C LYS A 23 28.47 14.54 -15.59
N SER A 24 27.74 15.37 -14.84
CA SER A 24 28.32 16.30 -13.86
C SER A 24 27.33 16.73 -12.77
N GLY A 25 27.84 17.18 -11.62
CA GLY A 25 27.06 17.70 -10.49
C GLY A 25 26.86 16.69 -9.37
N PHE A 26 26.12 17.08 -8.31
CA PHE A 26 25.85 16.22 -7.13
C PHE A 26 25.33 14.82 -7.49
N TRP A 27 24.53 14.74 -8.56
CA TRP A 27 23.89 13.53 -9.04
C TRP A 27 24.84 12.58 -9.79
N SER A 28 26.07 12.99 -10.14
CA SER A 28 27.05 12.11 -10.81
C SER A 28 27.61 11.02 -9.89
N ASN A 29 27.40 11.15 -8.58
CA ASN A 29 27.80 10.14 -7.59
C ASN A 29 26.85 8.94 -7.56
N PHE A 30 25.69 9.03 -8.21
CA PHE A 30 24.71 7.95 -8.26
C PHE A 30 24.78 7.25 -9.62
N LYS A 31 24.90 5.92 -9.60
CA LYS A 31 24.79 5.06 -10.79
C LYS A 31 23.33 4.80 -11.17
N GLU A 32 22.47 4.69 -10.16
CA GLU A 32 21.04 4.40 -10.35
C GLU A 32 20.25 5.26 -9.35
N LEU A 33 19.13 5.83 -9.80
CA LEU A 33 18.20 6.57 -8.96
C LEU A 33 16.78 6.41 -9.50
N THR A 34 15.88 5.88 -8.67
CA THR A 34 14.48 5.65 -9.01
C THR A 34 13.57 6.11 -7.87
N LEU A 35 12.50 6.81 -8.20
CA LEU A 35 11.42 7.12 -7.26
C LEU A 35 10.17 6.34 -7.66
N GLY A 36 9.61 5.58 -6.74
CA GLY A 36 8.33 4.92 -6.85
C GLY A 36 7.29 5.57 -5.94
N VAL A 37 6.09 5.77 -6.46
CA VAL A 37 4.92 6.17 -5.69
C VAL A 37 3.80 5.16 -5.92
N GLN A 38 3.16 4.72 -4.85
CA GLN A 38 2.10 3.73 -4.88
C GLN A 38 0.94 4.19 -3.99
N ILE A 39 -0.28 3.94 -4.47
CA ILE A 39 -1.52 4.23 -3.78
C ILE A 39 -2.30 2.93 -3.72
N PHE A 40 -2.46 2.40 -2.52
CA PHE A 40 -3.30 1.24 -2.26
C PHE A 40 -4.70 1.66 -1.87
N ASN A 41 -5.71 0.91 -2.33
CA ASN A 41 -7.12 1.22 -2.15
C ASN A 41 -7.46 2.65 -2.62
N ALA A 42 -7.25 2.90 -3.92
CA ALA A 42 -7.42 4.21 -4.56
C ALA A 42 -8.82 4.82 -4.32
N PHE A 43 -9.86 3.99 -4.25
CA PHE A 43 -11.24 4.43 -4.00
C PHE A 43 -11.64 4.47 -2.51
N ASN A 44 -10.72 4.14 -1.59
CA ASN A 44 -10.96 4.09 -0.15
C ASN A 44 -12.20 3.25 0.24
N ILE A 45 -12.38 2.11 -0.41
CA ILE A 45 -13.53 1.21 -0.18
C ILE A 45 -13.28 0.41 1.10
N SER A 46 -14.25 0.44 2.01
CA SER A 46 -14.27 -0.38 3.21
C SER A 46 -14.73 -1.80 2.87
N ASN A 47 -13.77 -2.66 2.56
CA ASN A 47 -14.03 -4.08 2.31
C ASN A 47 -14.00 -4.88 3.62
N THR A 48 -14.98 -5.77 3.80
CA THR A 48 -15.03 -6.75 4.89
C THR A 48 -14.60 -8.11 4.37
N VAL A 49 -13.58 -8.74 4.96
CA VAL A 49 -13.08 -10.07 4.54
C VAL A 49 -13.88 -11.19 5.19
N ALA A 50 -14.18 -11.02 6.48
CA ALA A 50 -14.84 -12.03 7.29
C ALA A 50 -15.64 -11.35 8.40
N ASN A 51 -16.56 -12.10 9.00
CA ASN A 51 -17.18 -11.73 10.27
C ASN A 51 -16.62 -12.67 11.34
N GLN A 52 -16.14 -12.09 12.44
CA GLN A 52 -15.84 -12.84 13.65
C GLN A 52 -17.11 -12.94 14.49
N TRP A 53 -17.46 -14.15 14.89
CA TRP A 53 -18.59 -14.40 15.77
C TRP A 53 -18.11 -14.41 17.20
N ILE A 54 -18.58 -13.44 17.98
CA ILE A 54 -18.20 -13.26 19.38
C ILE A 54 -19.42 -13.59 20.24
N THR A 55 -19.23 -14.49 21.20
CA THR A 55 -20.26 -14.86 22.17
C THR A 55 -20.03 -14.11 23.47
N ASP A 56 -21.05 -13.42 23.95
CA ASP A 56 -21.02 -12.82 25.28
C ASP A 56 -21.21 -13.91 26.35
N VAL A 57 -20.29 -13.95 27.31
CA VAL A 57 -20.26 -14.94 28.41
C VAL A 57 -21.06 -14.44 29.62
N GLY A 58 -21.27 -13.13 29.76
CA GLY A 58 -21.93 -12.51 30.92
C GLY A 58 -23.45 -12.40 30.80
N SER A 59 -24.00 -12.50 29.60
CA SER A 59 -25.45 -12.51 29.36
C SER A 59 -26.05 -13.89 29.61
N GLU A 60 -27.13 -13.98 30.38
CA GLU A 60 -27.87 -15.23 30.69
C GLU A 60 -28.24 -16.04 29.42
N ASN A 61 -28.38 -15.37 28.27
CA ASN A 61 -28.78 -15.96 26.99
C ASN A 61 -27.64 -16.12 25.94
N ARG A 62 -26.35 -16.09 26.33
CA ARG A 62 -25.18 -16.35 25.44
C ARG A 62 -25.32 -15.76 24.03
N ASN A 63 -25.59 -14.45 23.96
CA ASN A 63 -25.81 -13.78 22.68
C ASN A 63 -24.56 -13.85 21.79
N VAL A 64 -24.77 -14.10 20.50
CA VAL A 64 -23.69 -14.15 19.50
C VAL A 64 -23.81 -12.94 18.58
N TYR A 65 -22.72 -12.20 18.44
CA TYR A 65 -22.64 -11.01 17.62
C TYR A 65 -21.66 -11.21 16.46
N ALA A 66 -22.06 -10.77 15.27
CA ALA A 66 -21.18 -10.72 14.11
C ALA A 66 -20.39 -9.40 14.11
N VAL A 67 -19.07 -9.49 14.28
CA VAL A 67 -18.16 -8.34 14.21
C VAL A 67 -17.39 -8.39 12.89
N PRO A 68 -17.56 -7.41 11.98
CA PRO A 68 -16.92 -7.43 10.68
C PRO A 68 -15.42 -7.09 10.77
N VAL A 69 -14.57 -7.94 10.18
CA VAL A 69 -13.13 -7.71 10.00
C VAL A 69 -12.91 -6.96 8.68
N ARG A 70 -12.55 -5.68 8.81
CA ARG A 70 -12.31 -4.78 7.67
C ARG A 70 -10.84 -4.77 7.25
N LEU A 71 -10.61 -4.58 5.96
CA LEU A 71 -9.27 -4.33 5.42
C LEU A 71 -8.79 -2.90 5.70
N THR A 72 -7.48 -2.72 5.58
CA THR A 72 -6.84 -1.42 5.66
C THR A 72 -7.46 -0.44 4.65
N GLY A 73 -7.63 0.81 5.09
CA GLY A 73 -8.09 1.91 4.23
C GLY A 73 -7.06 2.30 3.18
N ARG A 74 -7.24 3.48 2.58
CA ARG A 74 -6.27 4.03 1.62
C ARG A 74 -4.89 4.19 2.26
N PHE A 75 -3.87 3.70 1.57
CA PHE A 75 -2.47 3.79 2.01
C PHE A 75 -1.57 4.32 0.90
N PHE A 76 -0.74 5.31 1.22
CA PHE A 76 0.22 5.89 0.29
C PHE A 76 1.62 5.37 0.63
N ASN A 77 2.35 4.91 -0.38
CA ASN A 77 3.70 4.41 -0.22
C ASN A 77 4.65 5.13 -1.18
N VAL A 78 5.78 5.61 -0.66
CA VAL A 78 6.82 6.27 -1.43
C VAL A 78 8.11 5.47 -1.23
N LYS A 79 8.76 5.12 -2.34
CA LYS A 79 10.00 4.35 -2.35
C LYS A 79 11.06 5.12 -3.12
N LEU A 80 12.22 5.31 -2.51
CA LEU A 80 13.39 5.87 -3.18
C LEU A 80 14.47 4.77 -3.21
N ASP A 81 14.87 4.38 -4.41
CA ASP A 81 15.94 3.41 -4.63
C ASP A 81 17.12 4.13 -5.28
N PHE A 82 18.31 3.96 -4.75
CA PHE A 82 19.52 4.53 -5.32
C PHE A 82 20.73 3.60 -5.17
N LYS A 83 21.70 3.78 -6.06
CA LYS A 83 22.98 3.08 -6.06
C LYS A 83 24.10 4.06 -6.36
N LEU A 84 25.20 3.95 -5.62
CA LEU A 84 26.43 4.74 -5.80
C LEU A 84 27.40 4.06 -6.79
#